data_AF-A0A1V6EFR3-F1
#
_entry.id   AF-A0A1V6EFR3-F1
#
_cell.length_a   1.000
_cell.length_b   1.000
_cell.length_c   1.000
_cell.angle_alpha   90.00
_cell.angle_beta   90.00
_cell.angle_gamma   90.00
#
_symmetry.space_group_name_H-M   'P 1'
#
loop_
_entity.id
_entity.type
_entity.pdbx_description
1 polymer ?
#
loop_
_entity_poly.entity_id
_entity_poly.type
_entity_poly.pdbx_seq_one_letter_code
_entity_poly.pdbx_strand_id
1 'polypeptide(L)'
;MAGPDIEVYSMLAPSRSTYLALTKYDFLSSRAANVEQINSKIDKSVKNVNVLRSMVEHVDEYIYYRTDHHWTHLGAYYGYTELMKARNRQSEIIPLSNYSEKLVVEGYLGFYNKPYLTQADYDNPDTIIAYYPIVDYKYIYNSQDVSIEKRLINKERVKPDKDYYLLFSDGGFGTYSEITTSSDSDLKCMVIKDSFGDSLISFLLPHYKTIYVVDSRTYNKAYCGNMNIIDFAKSKNVDEIIVNYWITEITYMDDFMQKAYATLE
;
A
#
# COMPACT_ATOMS: atom_id res chain seq x y z
N MET A 1 7.49 17.77 9.81
CA MET A 1 8.13 16.79 10.72
C MET A 1 7.07 16.28 11.69
N ALA A 2 6.96 14.96 11.87
CA ALA A 2 5.93 14.35 12.72
C ALA A 2 6.12 14.61 14.22
N GLY A 3 7.33 15.02 14.63
CA GLY A 3 7.72 15.17 16.04
C GLY A 3 8.54 13.96 16.50
N PRO A 4 9.24 14.06 17.65
CA PRO A 4 10.08 12.97 18.14
C PRO A 4 9.30 11.75 18.61
N ASP A 5 8.02 11.93 18.97
CA ASP A 5 7.18 10.88 19.56
C ASP A 5 6.45 10.02 18.51
N ILE A 6 6.59 10.34 17.22
CA ILE A 6 5.94 9.60 16.13
C ILE A 6 7.02 9.05 15.21
N GLU A 7 7.14 7.73 15.15
CA GLU A 7 8.05 7.09 14.20
C GLU A 7 7.46 7.11 12.79
N VAL A 8 8.28 7.44 11.79
CA VAL A 8 7.82 7.51 10.39
C VAL A 8 8.57 6.48 9.56
N TYR A 9 7.82 5.65 8.84
CA TYR A 9 8.31 4.60 7.94
C TYR A 9 7.96 4.96 6.50
N SER A 10 8.95 4.96 5.61
CA SER A 10 8.74 5.13 4.17
C SER A 10 8.91 3.81 3.44
N MET A 11 7.83 3.36 2.79
CA MET A 11 7.72 2.08 2.11
C MET A 11 7.32 2.31 0.65
N LEU A 12 8.31 2.50 -0.21
CA LEU A 12 8.08 2.68 -1.63
C LEU A 12 7.92 1.32 -2.31
N ALA A 13 6.70 0.99 -2.71
CA ALA A 13 6.39 -0.25 -3.40
C ALA A 13 6.93 -0.20 -4.83
N PRO A 14 7.83 -1.13 -5.24
CA PRO A 14 8.35 -1.13 -6.58
C PRO A 14 7.25 -1.49 -7.59
N SER A 15 7.38 -0.96 -8.81
CA SER A 15 6.50 -1.34 -9.90
C SER A 15 6.81 -2.74 -10.41
N ARG A 16 5.84 -3.41 -11.04
CA ARG A 16 6.08 -4.63 -11.82
C ARG A 16 7.20 -4.47 -12.85
N SER A 17 7.34 -3.29 -13.47
CA SER A 17 8.42 -3.04 -14.43
C SER A 17 9.80 -2.97 -13.77
N THR A 18 9.89 -2.47 -12.54
CA THR A 18 11.11 -2.48 -11.71
C THR A 18 11.46 -3.92 -11.32
N TYR A 19 10.46 -4.76 -11.07
CA TYR A 19 10.62 -6.19 -10.83
C TYR A 19 11.09 -6.96 -12.10
N LEU A 20 10.49 -6.67 -13.27
CA LEU A 20 10.90 -7.24 -14.56
C LEU A 20 12.31 -6.82 -14.99
N ALA A 21 12.73 -5.61 -14.61
CA ALA A 21 14.08 -5.12 -14.80
C ALA A 21 15.13 -6.02 -14.15
N LEU A 22 14.89 -6.36 -12.89
CA LEU A 22 15.82 -7.12 -12.05
C LEU A 22 15.95 -8.58 -12.48
N THR A 23 14.96 -9.10 -13.21
CA THR A 23 14.88 -10.53 -13.57
C THR A 23 15.36 -10.84 -14.97
N LYS A 24 15.32 -9.89 -15.91
CA LYS A 24 15.50 -10.22 -17.34
C LYS A 24 16.32 -9.24 -18.17
N TYR A 25 16.53 -7.99 -17.73
CA TYR A 25 17.11 -6.96 -18.60
C TYR A 25 17.95 -5.91 -17.87
N ASP A 26 19.27 -5.91 -18.11
CA ASP A 26 20.26 -4.97 -17.56
C ASP A 26 19.92 -3.48 -17.81
N PHE A 27 19.21 -3.16 -18.89
CA PHE A 27 18.88 -1.77 -19.28
C PHE A 27 17.77 -1.13 -18.46
N LEU A 28 16.98 -1.90 -17.71
CA LEU A 28 15.89 -1.39 -16.85
C LEU A 28 16.37 -1.08 -15.41
N SER A 29 17.66 -1.28 -15.13
CA SER A 29 18.35 -1.01 -13.85
C SER A 29 18.23 0.44 -13.36
N SER A 30 17.91 1.39 -14.23
CA SER A 30 17.74 2.82 -13.90
C SER A 30 16.61 3.11 -12.91
N ARG A 31 15.64 2.20 -12.73
CA ARG A 31 14.51 2.40 -11.79
C ARG A 31 14.80 1.98 -10.35
N ALA A 32 15.73 1.05 -10.11
CA ALA A 32 16.20 0.74 -8.76
C ALA A 32 17.04 1.90 -8.19
N ALA A 33 17.83 2.57 -9.05
CA ALA A 33 18.59 3.77 -8.70
C ALA A 33 17.69 4.92 -8.19
N ASN A 34 16.44 5.01 -8.66
CA ASN A 34 15.49 6.01 -8.19
C ASN A 34 15.04 5.78 -6.74
N VAL A 35 14.96 4.53 -6.25
CA VAL A 35 14.61 4.22 -4.85
C VAL A 35 15.66 4.80 -3.92
N GLU A 36 16.94 4.46 -4.14
CA GLU A 36 18.04 4.92 -3.31
C GLU A 36 18.20 6.45 -3.40
N GLN A 37 18.02 7.03 -4.58
CA GLN A 37 18.07 8.48 -4.77
C GLN A 37 16.94 9.19 -4.02
N ILE A 38 15.69 8.73 -4.12
CA ILE A 38 14.58 9.29 -3.35
C ILE A 38 14.86 9.16 -1.86
N ASN A 39 15.29 7.98 -1.42
CA ASN A 39 15.60 7.71 -0.01
C ASN A 39 16.73 8.61 0.52
N SER A 40 17.73 8.94 -0.30
CA SER A 40 18.81 9.86 0.09
C SER A 40 18.35 11.30 0.36
N LYS A 41 17.20 11.69 -0.22
CA LYS A 41 16.58 13.02 -0.03
C LYS A 41 15.56 13.05 1.11
N ILE A 42 15.16 11.89 1.62
CA ILE A 42 14.23 11.78 2.75
C ILE A 42 14.98 12.16 4.05
N ASP A 43 14.29 12.85 4.94
CA ASP A 43 14.82 13.22 6.26
C ASP A 43 15.31 11.98 7.03
N LYS A 44 16.48 12.07 7.68
CA LYS A 44 17.12 10.95 8.40
C LYS A 44 16.28 10.38 9.54
N SER A 45 15.29 11.13 10.04
CA SER A 45 14.34 10.65 11.04
C SER A 45 13.31 9.67 10.49
N VAL A 46 13.14 9.61 9.16
CA VAL A 46 12.26 8.65 8.50
C VAL A 46 13.02 7.35 8.26
N LYS A 47 12.48 6.26 8.79
CA LYS A 47 13.02 4.92 8.62
C LYS A 47 12.64 4.36 7.26
N ASN A 48 13.63 3.92 6.50
CA ASN A 48 13.38 3.31 5.20
C ASN A 48 12.96 1.85 5.33
N VAL A 49 11.90 1.47 4.62
CA VAL A 49 11.48 0.07 4.47
C VAL A 49 11.91 -0.41 3.08
N ASN A 50 12.98 -1.21 3.03
CA ASN A 50 13.53 -1.71 1.78
C ASN A 50 12.75 -2.93 1.27
N VAL A 51 11.60 -2.68 0.63
CA VAL A 51 10.75 -3.72 0.06
C VAL A 51 11.41 -4.43 -1.12
N LEU A 52 12.33 -3.76 -1.83
CA LEU A 52 12.99 -4.31 -3.03
C LEU A 52 13.71 -5.62 -2.73
N ARG A 53 14.32 -5.72 -1.55
CA ARG A 53 15.02 -6.92 -1.09
C ARG A 53 14.12 -8.15 -1.14
N SER A 54 12.96 -8.11 -0.48
CA SER A 54 12.04 -9.25 -0.45
C SER A 54 11.43 -9.55 -1.82
N MET A 55 11.23 -8.54 -2.66
CA MET A 55 10.77 -8.76 -4.03
C MET A 55 11.78 -9.53 -4.88
N VAL A 56 13.09 -9.35 -4.63
CA VAL A 56 14.17 -10.12 -5.25
C VAL A 56 14.29 -11.52 -4.65
N GLU A 57 14.19 -11.65 -3.32
CA GLU A 57 14.28 -12.95 -2.65
C GLU A 57 13.12 -13.89 -3.03
N HIS A 58 11.94 -13.34 -3.34
CA HIS A 58 10.72 -14.07 -3.71
C HIS A 58 10.38 -13.96 -5.19
N VAL A 59 11.39 -13.75 -6.03
CA VAL A 59 11.21 -13.44 -7.44
C VAL A 59 10.61 -14.57 -8.26
N ASP A 60 10.70 -15.81 -7.81
CA ASP A 60 10.09 -16.95 -8.51
C ASP A 60 8.63 -17.18 -8.09
N GLU A 61 8.11 -16.38 -7.17
CA GLU A 61 6.75 -16.47 -6.66
C GLU A 61 5.80 -15.48 -7.34
N TYR A 62 4.50 -15.76 -7.24
CA TYR A 62 3.47 -14.95 -7.87
C TYR A 62 3.12 -13.70 -7.05
N ILE A 63 4.08 -12.77 -6.98
CA ILE A 63 4.04 -11.58 -6.09
C ILE A 63 3.58 -10.30 -6.79
N TYR A 64 3.44 -10.30 -8.12
CA TYR A 64 2.80 -9.25 -8.92
C TYR A 64 1.77 -9.84 -9.86
N TYR A 65 0.65 -9.14 -10.07
CA TYR A 65 -0.30 -9.49 -11.12
C TYR A 65 0.33 -9.32 -12.50
N ARG A 66 -0.05 -10.16 -13.48
CA ARG A 66 0.47 -10.07 -14.85
C ARG A 66 -0.25 -8.99 -15.65
N THR A 67 -1.53 -8.80 -15.40
CA THR A 67 -2.39 -7.88 -16.14
C THR A 67 -2.68 -6.60 -15.34
N ASP A 68 -2.25 -6.52 -14.08
CA ASP A 68 -2.37 -5.33 -13.24
C ASP A 68 -1.00 -4.80 -12.77
N HIS A 69 -0.96 -3.55 -12.30
CA HIS A 69 0.27 -2.88 -11.86
C HIS A 69 0.60 -3.12 -10.39
N HIS A 70 -0.38 -3.50 -9.57
CA HIS A 70 -0.22 -3.78 -8.15
C HIS A 70 0.54 -5.09 -7.90
N TRP A 71 1.14 -5.19 -6.70
CA TRP A 71 1.53 -6.48 -6.14
C TRP A 71 0.29 -7.38 -5.90
N THR A 72 0.50 -8.69 -5.81
CA THR A 72 -0.52 -9.60 -5.26
C THR A 72 -0.63 -9.41 -3.75
N HIS A 73 -1.65 -10.00 -3.11
CA HIS A 73 -1.73 -9.96 -1.64
C HIS A 73 -0.53 -10.66 -0.98
N LEU A 74 0.11 -11.63 -1.67
CA LEU A 74 1.37 -12.24 -1.25
C LEU A 74 2.54 -11.25 -1.36
N GLY A 75 2.63 -10.47 -2.44
CA GLY A 75 3.62 -9.39 -2.53
C GLY A 75 3.44 -8.34 -1.42
N ALA A 76 2.19 -7.94 -1.14
CA ALA A 76 1.87 -7.05 -0.01
C ALA A 76 2.29 -7.66 1.34
N TYR A 77 2.14 -8.98 1.53
CA TYR A 77 2.61 -9.69 2.72
C TYR A 77 4.13 -9.56 2.90
N TYR A 78 4.92 -9.73 1.83
CA TYR A 78 6.37 -9.50 1.90
C TYR A 78 6.74 -8.04 2.15
N GLY A 79 5.92 -7.11 1.66
CA GLY A 79 6.04 -5.70 2.05
C GLY A 79 5.85 -5.50 3.56
N TYR A 80 4.82 -6.13 4.13
CA TYR A 80 4.58 -6.14 5.58
C TYR A 80 5.75 -6.75 6.37
N THR A 81 6.34 -7.86 5.91
CA THR A 81 7.48 -8.47 6.64
C THR A 81 8.71 -7.56 6.66
N GLU A 82 8.98 -6.83 5.57
CA GLU A 82 10.04 -5.81 5.55
C GLU A 82 9.74 -4.64 6.48
N LEU A 83 8.49 -4.21 6.57
CA LEU A 83 8.08 -3.19 7.54
C LEU A 83 8.35 -3.66 8.97
N MET A 84 7.99 -4.90 9.32
CA MET A 84 8.26 -5.45 10.65
C MET A 84 9.76 -5.54 10.96
N LYS A 85 10.59 -5.89 9.97
CA LYS A 85 12.07 -5.87 10.12
C LYS A 85 12.59 -4.45 10.34
N ALA A 86 12.11 -3.46 9.58
CA ALA A 86 12.50 -2.06 9.74
C ALA A 86 12.09 -1.48 11.12
N ARG A 87 11.04 -2.05 11.73
CA ARG A 87 10.58 -1.76 13.10
C ARG A 87 11.38 -2.50 14.18
N ASN A 88 12.33 -3.37 13.81
CA ASN A 88 13.00 -4.31 14.71
C ASN A 88 12.04 -5.28 15.43
N ARG A 89 10.93 -5.62 14.77
CA ARG A 89 9.85 -6.49 15.27
C ARG A 89 9.71 -7.77 14.44
N GLN A 90 10.81 -8.27 13.86
CA GLN A 90 10.78 -9.45 12.98
C GLN A 90 10.27 -10.72 13.68
N SER A 91 10.44 -10.84 15.00
CA SER A 91 9.91 -11.97 15.80
C SER A 91 8.39 -11.97 15.92
N GLU A 92 7.75 -10.85 15.60
CA GLU A 92 6.30 -10.67 15.69
C GLU A 92 5.62 -10.81 14.33
N ILE A 93 6.38 -11.16 13.28
CA ILE A 93 5.81 -11.45 11.97
C ILE A 93 4.85 -12.62 12.09
N ILE A 94 3.60 -12.39 11.70
CA ILE A 94 2.60 -13.46 11.63
C ILE A 94 2.88 -14.28 10.37
N PRO A 95 3.14 -15.60 10.47
CA PRO A 95 3.33 -16.45 9.31
C PRO A 95 2.10 -16.46 8.40
N LEU A 96 2.30 -16.44 7.09
CA LEU A 96 1.19 -16.46 6.13
C LEU A 96 0.26 -17.67 6.33
N SER A 97 0.80 -18.80 6.79
CA SER A 97 0.04 -20.01 7.13
C SER A 97 -1.01 -19.81 8.22
N ASN A 98 -0.89 -18.76 9.06
CA ASN A 98 -1.88 -18.45 10.08
C ASN A 98 -3.12 -17.77 9.50
N TYR A 99 -3.04 -17.23 8.27
CA TYR A 99 -4.17 -16.69 7.55
C TYR A 99 -4.91 -17.83 6.81
N SER A 100 -5.64 -18.64 7.57
CA SER A 100 -6.26 -19.88 7.07
C SER A 100 -7.44 -19.64 6.13
N GLU A 101 -8.18 -18.55 6.30
CA GLU A 101 -9.29 -18.18 5.43
C GLU A 101 -8.81 -17.33 4.26
N LYS A 102 -9.17 -17.74 3.04
CA LYS A 102 -8.78 -17.05 1.81
C LYS A 102 -9.94 -16.96 0.82
N LEU A 103 -10.01 -15.84 0.12
CA LEU A 103 -10.83 -15.66 -1.07
C LEU A 103 -9.97 -15.92 -2.31
N VAL A 104 -10.45 -16.78 -3.21
CA VAL A 104 -9.83 -17.02 -4.52
C VAL A 104 -10.76 -16.49 -5.60
N VAL A 105 -10.26 -15.58 -6.44
CA VAL A 105 -10.98 -14.97 -7.55
C VAL A 105 -10.19 -15.18 -8.83
N GLU A 106 -10.71 -16.01 -9.72
CA GLU A 106 -10.13 -16.27 -11.03
C GLU A 106 -10.66 -15.27 -12.08
N GLY A 107 -9.99 -15.19 -13.22
CA GLY A 107 -10.46 -14.38 -14.35
C GLY A 107 -10.21 -12.88 -14.18
N TYR A 108 -9.25 -12.48 -13.34
CA TYR A 108 -8.93 -11.07 -13.16
C TYR A 108 -8.12 -10.53 -14.34
N LEU A 109 -8.62 -9.47 -14.96
CA LEU A 109 -7.90 -8.64 -15.92
C LEU A 109 -7.76 -7.23 -15.36
N GLY A 110 -6.53 -6.84 -15.06
CA GLY A 110 -6.17 -5.57 -14.44
C GLY A 110 -6.67 -4.35 -15.20
N PHE A 111 -7.21 -3.38 -14.49
CA PHE A 111 -7.89 -2.24 -15.11
C PHE A 111 -6.90 -1.30 -15.82
N TYR A 112 -5.74 -1.07 -15.22
CA TYR A 112 -4.75 -0.11 -15.74
C TYR A 112 -4.16 -0.53 -17.09
N ASN A 113 -4.08 -1.83 -17.36
CA ASN A 113 -3.50 -2.34 -18.61
C ASN A 113 -4.55 -2.74 -19.65
N LYS A 114 -5.86 -2.54 -19.41
CA LYS A 114 -6.92 -2.92 -20.37
C LYS A 114 -6.64 -2.49 -21.81
N PRO A 115 -6.17 -1.26 -22.10
CA PRO A 115 -5.83 -0.84 -23.47
C PRO A 115 -4.66 -1.59 -24.11
N TYR A 116 -3.83 -2.26 -23.31
CA TYR A 116 -2.59 -2.93 -23.71
C TYR A 116 -2.66 -4.45 -23.56
N LEU A 117 -3.82 -5.03 -23.21
CA LEU A 117 -3.96 -6.47 -23.08
C LEU A 117 -3.87 -7.15 -24.44
N THR A 118 -3.12 -8.24 -24.48
CA THR A 118 -2.97 -9.12 -25.64
C THR A 118 -3.88 -10.34 -25.52
N GLN A 119 -4.07 -11.09 -26.62
CA GLN A 119 -4.83 -12.35 -26.55
C GLN A 119 -4.26 -13.32 -25.51
N ALA A 120 -2.94 -13.36 -25.34
CA ALA A 120 -2.30 -14.19 -24.33
C ALA A 120 -2.73 -13.82 -22.89
N ASP A 121 -3.02 -12.54 -22.62
CA ASP A 121 -3.53 -12.11 -21.31
C ASP A 121 -4.98 -12.56 -21.09
N TYR A 122 -5.82 -12.48 -22.13
CA TYR A 122 -7.19 -13.00 -22.10
C TYR A 122 -7.24 -14.52 -21.92
N ASP A 123 -6.28 -15.23 -22.49
CA ASP A 123 -6.17 -16.69 -22.37
C ASP A 123 -5.58 -17.11 -21.01
N ASN A 124 -4.88 -16.21 -20.29
CA ASN A 124 -4.19 -16.49 -19.03
C ASN A 124 -4.46 -15.42 -17.94
N PRO A 125 -5.73 -15.14 -17.60
CA PRO A 125 -6.09 -14.08 -16.67
C PRO A 125 -5.51 -14.33 -15.28
N ASP A 126 -5.32 -13.26 -14.52
CA ASP A 126 -4.80 -13.35 -13.16
C ASP A 126 -5.79 -14.02 -12.20
N THR A 127 -5.24 -14.61 -11.13
CA THR A 127 -6.01 -15.07 -9.98
C THR A 127 -5.66 -14.21 -8.78
N ILE A 128 -6.66 -13.62 -8.14
CA ILE A 128 -6.49 -12.94 -6.86
C ILE A 128 -6.67 -13.98 -5.75
N ILE A 129 -5.64 -14.12 -4.90
CA ILE A 129 -5.71 -14.86 -3.64
C ILE A 129 -5.63 -13.82 -2.53
N ALA A 130 -6.74 -13.62 -1.80
CA ALA A 130 -6.82 -12.65 -0.73
C ALA A 130 -6.99 -13.34 0.64
N TYR A 131 -6.04 -13.12 1.54
CA TYR A 131 -6.02 -13.62 2.92
C TYR A 131 -6.89 -12.76 3.84
N TYR A 132 -7.91 -13.34 4.47
CA TYR A 132 -8.77 -12.59 5.40
C TYR A 132 -8.05 -12.26 6.71
N PRO A 133 -8.30 -11.08 7.32
CA PRO A 133 -7.72 -10.73 8.60
C PRO A 133 -7.98 -11.79 9.68
N ILE A 134 -6.99 -12.04 10.53
CA ILE A 134 -7.03 -13.05 11.59
C ILE A 134 -7.49 -12.50 12.95
N VAL A 135 -7.83 -11.21 12.99
CA VAL A 135 -8.40 -10.53 14.17
C VAL A 135 -9.69 -9.83 13.75
N ASP A 136 -10.66 -9.80 14.66
CA ASP A 136 -11.88 -9.02 14.45
C ASP A 136 -11.55 -7.54 14.34
N TYR A 137 -12.28 -6.85 13.46
CA TYR A 137 -12.10 -5.42 13.23
C TYR A 137 -13.43 -4.75 12.88
N LYS A 138 -13.46 -3.43 13.08
CA LYS A 138 -14.49 -2.55 12.56
C LYS A 138 -13.83 -1.51 11.66
N TYR A 139 -14.22 -1.48 10.39
CA TYR A 139 -13.70 -0.51 9.42
C TYR A 139 -14.75 0.54 9.11
N ILE A 140 -14.54 1.76 9.60
CA ILE A 140 -15.31 2.95 9.28
C ILE A 140 -14.60 3.80 8.23
N TYR A 141 -15.27 4.04 7.11
CA TYR A 141 -14.87 4.94 6.06
C TYR A 141 -15.56 6.29 6.24
N ASN A 142 -14.78 7.37 6.24
CA ASN A 142 -15.28 8.74 6.36
C ASN A 142 -14.99 9.52 5.06
N SER A 143 -16.04 10.06 4.45
CA SER A 143 -15.95 10.89 3.26
C SER A 143 -16.86 12.09 3.43
N GLN A 144 -16.23 13.25 3.64
CA GLN A 144 -16.94 14.47 3.99
C GLN A 144 -17.83 14.24 5.22
N ASP A 145 -19.14 14.47 5.11
CA ASP A 145 -20.12 14.27 6.17
C ASP A 145 -20.71 12.85 6.22
N VAL A 146 -20.21 11.94 5.37
CA VAL A 146 -20.70 10.55 5.29
C VAL A 146 -19.73 9.60 5.98
N SER A 147 -20.26 8.84 6.93
CA SER A 147 -19.57 7.71 7.57
C SER A 147 -20.30 6.41 7.26
N ILE A 148 -19.59 5.43 6.69
CA ILE A 148 -20.13 4.10 6.38
C ILE A 148 -19.18 3.01 6.84
N GLU A 149 -19.74 1.89 7.28
CA GLU A 149 -18.97 0.69 7.58
C GLU A 149 -18.60 -0.03 6.27
N LYS A 150 -17.35 -0.47 6.18
CA LYS A 150 -16.76 -1.15 5.02
C LYS A 150 -16.07 -2.44 5.43
N ARG A 151 -15.58 -3.18 4.44
CA ARG A 151 -14.79 -4.41 4.61
C ARG A 151 -13.41 -4.22 4.02
N LEU A 152 -12.38 -4.79 4.65
CA LEU A 152 -11.02 -4.80 4.08
C LEU A 152 -10.93 -5.68 2.84
N ILE A 153 -11.73 -6.74 2.79
CA ILE A 153 -11.88 -7.61 1.62
C ILE A 153 -13.38 -7.75 1.34
N ASN A 154 -13.85 -7.05 0.31
CA ASN A 154 -15.24 -7.11 -0.13
C ASN A 154 -15.40 -7.87 -1.44
N LYS A 155 -15.75 -9.16 -1.36
CA LYS A 155 -16.00 -10.00 -2.54
C LYS A 155 -17.09 -9.45 -3.47
N GLU A 156 -18.02 -8.64 -2.96
CA GLU A 156 -19.11 -8.05 -3.74
C GLU A 156 -18.62 -7.02 -4.76
N ARG A 157 -17.36 -6.57 -4.66
CA ARG A 157 -16.69 -5.70 -5.64
C ARG A 157 -16.26 -6.44 -6.90
N VAL A 158 -16.12 -7.76 -6.83
CA VAL A 158 -15.74 -8.60 -7.96
C VAL A 158 -16.92 -8.70 -8.92
N LYS A 159 -16.87 -7.92 -10.01
CA LYS A 159 -17.92 -7.86 -11.04
C LYS A 159 -17.27 -7.72 -12.41
N PRO A 160 -17.76 -8.40 -13.48
CA PRO A 160 -17.10 -8.47 -14.79
C PRO A 160 -16.66 -7.13 -15.42
N ASP A 161 -17.36 -6.03 -15.09
CA ASP A 161 -17.12 -4.69 -15.60
C ASP A 161 -16.24 -3.82 -14.68
N LYS A 162 -15.92 -4.31 -13.48
CA LYS A 162 -15.18 -3.56 -12.45
C LYS A 162 -13.74 -4.02 -12.34
N ASP A 163 -12.92 -3.16 -11.75
CA ASP A 163 -11.58 -3.55 -11.32
C ASP A 163 -11.70 -4.43 -10.08
N TYR A 164 -11.33 -5.72 -10.21
CA TYR A 164 -11.43 -6.66 -9.11
C TYR A 164 -10.50 -6.27 -7.96
N TYR A 165 -9.41 -5.54 -8.22
CA TYR A 165 -8.50 -5.08 -7.16
C TYR A 165 -9.22 -4.20 -6.12
N LEU A 166 -10.31 -3.52 -6.51
CA LEU A 166 -11.18 -2.77 -5.59
C LEU A 166 -11.92 -3.65 -4.57
N LEU A 167 -11.73 -4.98 -4.59
CA LEU A 167 -12.12 -5.83 -3.45
C LEU A 167 -11.34 -5.46 -2.19
N PHE A 168 -10.09 -5.01 -2.31
CA PHE A 168 -9.30 -4.51 -1.19
C PHE A 168 -9.82 -3.13 -0.73
N SER A 169 -9.88 -2.94 0.59
CA SER A 169 -10.45 -1.74 1.26
C SER A 169 -11.86 -1.35 0.78
N ASP A 170 -12.59 -2.28 0.17
CA ASP A 170 -13.90 -2.04 -0.43
C ASP A 170 -13.88 -0.77 -1.34
N GLY A 171 -12.90 -0.77 -2.24
CA GLY A 171 -12.64 0.24 -3.27
C GLY A 171 -12.42 1.65 -2.72
N GLY A 172 -11.93 1.75 -1.48
CA GLY A 172 -11.89 3.00 -0.72
C GLY A 172 -11.14 4.13 -1.42
N PHE A 173 -11.62 5.38 -1.25
CA PHE A 173 -10.87 6.66 -1.27
C PHE A 173 -11.74 7.76 -0.65
N GLY A 174 -11.72 7.87 0.68
CA GLY A 174 -12.50 8.87 1.45
C GLY A 174 -11.61 10.00 1.95
N THR A 175 -12.15 10.88 2.78
CA THR A 175 -11.32 11.87 3.50
C THR A 175 -10.30 11.15 4.39
N TYR A 176 -10.76 10.15 5.15
CA TYR A 176 -9.92 9.23 5.90
C TYR A 176 -10.74 7.98 6.29
N SER A 177 -10.08 6.98 6.82
CA SER A 177 -10.70 5.77 7.36
C SER A 177 -10.15 5.46 8.73
N GLU A 178 -10.96 4.82 9.57
CA GLU A 178 -10.59 4.34 10.89
C GLU A 178 -10.91 2.85 10.98
N ILE A 179 -9.91 2.05 11.32
CA ILE A 179 -10.04 0.62 11.54
C ILE A 179 -9.65 0.33 12.98
N THR A 180 -10.62 -0.14 13.77
CA THR A 180 -10.38 -0.54 15.16
C THR A 180 -10.36 -2.06 15.24
N THR A 181 -9.39 -2.62 15.97
CA THR A 181 -9.15 -4.06 16.01
C THR A 181 -9.36 -4.65 17.41
N SER A 182 -9.54 -5.96 17.44
CA SER A 182 -9.50 -6.79 18.64
C SER A 182 -8.07 -7.16 19.08
N SER A 183 -7.01 -6.60 18.46
CA SER A 183 -5.63 -6.82 18.87
C SER A 183 -5.40 -6.41 20.34
N ASP A 184 -4.49 -7.14 21.00
CA ASP A 184 -3.98 -6.86 22.34
C ASP A 184 -2.95 -5.71 22.36
N SER A 185 -2.54 -5.22 21.18
CA SER A 185 -1.69 -4.04 21.05
C SER A 185 -2.46 -2.78 21.46
N ASP A 186 -1.78 -1.84 22.13
CA ASP A 186 -2.28 -0.49 22.39
C ASP A 186 -1.86 0.53 21.30
N LEU A 187 -1.02 0.10 20.35
CA LEU A 187 -0.43 0.99 19.34
C LEU A 187 -1.47 1.48 18.34
N LYS A 188 -1.28 2.70 17.88
CA LYS A 188 -2.05 3.32 16.80
C LYS A 188 -1.12 3.71 15.67
N CYS A 189 -1.49 3.38 14.44
CA CYS A 189 -0.75 3.86 13.27
C CYS A 189 -1.63 4.69 12.33
N MET A 190 -0.98 5.50 11.51
CA MET A 190 -1.57 6.10 10.33
C MET A 190 -0.87 5.59 9.07
N VAL A 191 -1.62 4.97 8.17
CA VAL A 191 -1.17 4.57 6.84
C VAL A 191 -1.52 5.67 5.86
N ILE A 192 -0.51 6.35 5.32
CA ILE A 192 -0.64 7.34 4.25
C ILE A 192 -0.29 6.64 2.94
N LYS A 193 -1.24 6.55 2.01
CA LYS A 193 -1.12 5.60 0.91
C LYS A 193 -1.74 6.03 -0.42
N ASP A 194 -1.45 5.25 -1.47
CA ASP A 194 -2.21 5.17 -2.73
C ASP A 194 -2.93 3.80 -2.88
N SER A 195 -3.20 3.31 -4.09
CA SER A 195 -3.88 2.01 -4.24
C SER A 195 -3.03 0.79 -3.84
N PHE A 196 -1.70 0.88 -3.73
CA PHE A 196 -0.86 -0.24 -3.26
C PHE A 196 -1.11 -0.56 -1.78
N GLY A 197 -1.38 0.47 -0.97
CA GLY A 197 -1.60 0.31 0.47
C GLY A 197 -2.88 -0.46 0.81
N ASP A 198 -3.84 -0.58 -0.12
CA ASP A 198 -5.12 -1.25 0.14
C ASP A 198 -4.97 -2.72 0.52
N SER A 199 -4.07 -3.43 -0.15
CA SER A 199 -3.78 -4.83 0.16
C SER A 199 -2.79 -5.00 1.33
N LEU A 200 -2.04 -3.95 1.70
CA LEU A 200 -1.11 -4.01 2.83
C LEU A 200 -1.83 -4.00 4.19
N ILE A 201 -2.91 -3.23 4.30
CA ILE A 201 -3.57 -2.93 5.59
C ILE A 201 -3.98 -4.19 6.35
N SER A 202 -4.48 -5.23 5.65
CA SER A 202 -4.92 -6.50 6.27
C SER A 202 -3.86 -7.14 7.17
N PHE A 203 -2.59 -7.03 6.80
CA PHE A 203 -1.48 -7.63 7.57
C PHE A 203 -1.05 -6.78 8.77
N LEU A 204 -1.46 -5.51 8.82
CA LEU A 204 -1.15 -4.61 9.94
C LEU A 204 -2.10 -4.82 11.12
N LEU A 205 -3.33 -5.29 10.87
CA LEU A 205 -4.39 -5.39 11.88
C LEU A 205 -3.97 -6.08 13.19
N PRO A 206 -3.23 -7.20 13.19
CA PRO A 206 -2.80 -7.85 14.43
C PRO A 206 -1.87 -6.99 15.31
N HIS A 207 -1.24 -5.95 14.77
CA HIS A 207 -0.17 -5.18 15.44
C HIS A 207 -0.62 -3.85 16.03
N TYR A 208 -1.85 -3.42 15.75
CA TYR A 208 -2.35 -2.10 16.14
C TYR A 208 -3.76 -2.17 16.66
N LYS A 209 -4.05 -1.40 17.71
CA LYS A 209 -5.40 -1.16 18.22
C LYS A 209 -6.26 -0.41 17.22
N THR A 210 -5.66 0.60 16.61
CA THR A 210 -6.34 1.48 15.65
C THR A 210 -5.41 1.81 14.49
N ILE A 211 -5.95 1.68 13.28
CA ILE A 211 -5.27 2.05 12.05
C ILE A 211 -6.09 3.15 11.39
N TYR A 212 -5.50 4.33 11.26
CA TYR A 212 -6.03 5.41 10.44
C TYR A 212 -5.49 5.24 9.03
N VAL A 213 -6.36 5.28 8.01
CA VAL A 213 -5.92 5.19 6.61
C VAL A 213 -6.28 6.49 5.91
N VAL A 214 -5.29 7.10 5.28
CA VAL A 214 -5.43 8.35 4.53
C VAL A 214 -4.89 8.14 3.13
N ASP A 215 -5.69 8.44 2.12
CA ASP A 215 -5.19 8.64 0.77
C ASP A 215 -4.94 10.13 0.57
N SER A 216 -3.70 10.49 0.24
CA SER A 216 -3.33 11.91 0.12
C SER A 216 -4.06 12.63 -1.02
N ARG A 217 -4.54 11.90 -2.03
CA ARG A 217 -5.24 12.44 -3.20
C ARG A 217 -6.67 12.89 -2.85
N THR A 218 -7.27 12.28 -1.83
CA THR A 218 -8.64 12.57 -1.40
C THR A 218 -8.74 13.17 0.00
N TYR A 219 -7.61 13.33 0.70
CA TYR A 219 -7.57 14.01 2.00
C TYR A 219 -8.11 15.44 1.88
N ASN A 220 -9.09 15.76 2.71
CA ASN A 220 -9.69 17.09 2.75
C ASN A 220 -9.67 17.64 4.18
N LYS A 221 -8.79 18.62 4.40
CA LYS A 221 -8.60 19.27 5.70
C LYS A 221 -9.89 19.86 6.28
N ALA A 222 -10.82 20.32 5.45
CA ALA A 222 -12.08 20.92 5.93
C ALA A 222 -12.88 19.93 6.80
N TYR A 223 -12.77 18.64 6.51
CA TYR A 223 -13.43 17.55 7.23
C TYR A 223 -12.51 16.87 8.27
N CYS A 224 -11.32 17.42 8.47
CA CYS A 224 -10.32 16.97 9.44
C CYS A 224 -9.89 18.12 10.37
N GLY A 225 -10.82 18.97 10.79
CA GLY A 225 -10.56 20.08 11.71
C GLY A 225 -9.60 21.14 11.15
N ASN A 226 -9.54 21.29 9.82
CA ASN A 226 -8.62 22.15 9.09
C ASN A 226 -7.13 21.82 9.34
N MET A 227 -6.82 20.60 9.77
CA MET A 227 -5.46 20.11 10.01
C MET A 227 -4.83 19.59 8.72
N ASN A 228 -3.51 19.75 8.57
CA ASN A 228 -2.77 18.93 7.60
C ASN A 228 -2.69 17.47 8.12
N ILE A 229 -2.26 16.53 7.27
CA ILE A 229 -2.24 15.10 7.61
C ILE A 229 -1.40 14.82 8.87
N ILE A 230 -0.29 15.52 9.06
CA ILE A 230 0.61 15.31 10.21
C ILE A 230 -0.03 15.80 11.51
N ASP A 231 -0.64 16.99 11.48
CA ASP A 231 -1.35 17.51 12.66
C ASP A 231 -2.60 16.68 12.97
N PHE A 232 -3.26 16.14 11.94
CA PHE A 232 -4.33 15.17 12.11
C PHE A 232 -3.84 13.88 12.78
N ALA A 233 -2.70 13.32 12.35
CA ALA A 233 -2.09 12.16 12.99
C ALA A 233 -1.78 12.42 14.48
N LYS A 234 -1.21 13.57 14.82
CA LYS A 234 -0.98 14.00 16.21
C LYS A 234 -2.28 14.11 17.00
N SER A 235 -3.33 14.70 16.42
CA SER A 235 -4.64 14.82 17.08
C SER A 235 -5.28 13.47 17.41
N LYS A 236 -4.89 12.42 16.69
CA LYS A 236 -5.33 11.04 16.90
C LYS A 236 -4.43 10.24 17.84
N ASN A 237 -3.35 10.85 18.34
CA ASN A 237 -2.32 10.20 19.16
C ASN A 237 -1.77 8.95 18.47
N VAL A 238 -1.38 9.10 17.21
CA VAL A 238 -0.73 8.05 16.43
C VAL A 238 0.71 7.88 16.88
N ASP A 239 1.14 6.65 17.13
CA ASP A 239 2.52 6.30 17.50
C ASP A 239 3.42 6.15 16.27
N GLU A 240 2.85 5.71 15.15
CA GLU A 240 3.59 5.40 13.92
C GLU A 240 2.89 5.88 12.65
N ILE A 241 3.62 6.50 11.73
CA ILE A 241 3.16 6.80 10.38
C ILE A 241 3.84 5.86 9.39
N ILE A 242 3.05 5.15 8.59
CA ILE A 242 3.53 4.29 7.50
C ILE A 242 3.13 4.94 6.19
N VAL A 243 4.12 5.37 5.41
CA VAL A 243 3.91 5.92 4.07
C VAL A 243 4.09 4.79 3.05
N ASN A 244 3.03 4.42 2.32
CA ASN A 244 3.10 3.40 1.28
C ASN A 244 2.60 3.93 -0.07
N TYR A 245 3.54 4.17 -0.97
CA TYR A 245 3.25 4.61 -2.33
C TYR A 245 3.90 3.71 -3.34
N TRP A 246 3.26 3.60 -4.49
CA TRP A 246 3.88 3.17 -5.72
C TRP A 246 5.00 4.12 -6.10
N ILE A 247 6.22 3.59 -6.25
CA ILE A 247 7.42 4.40 -6.52
C ILE A 247 7.27 5.34 -7.73
N THR A 248 6.50 4.91 -8.73
CA THR A 248 6.36 5.66 -9.99
C THR A 248 5.62 6.98 -9.77
N GLU A 249 4.62 7.03 -8.87
CA GLU A 249 3.90 8.28 -8.55
C GLU A 249 4.84 9.36 -8.00
N ILE A 250 5.87 8.98 -7.23
CA ILE A 250 6.83 9.92 -6.64
C ILE A 250 7.81 10.43 -7.70
N THR A 251 8.32 9.54 -8.56
CA THR A 251 9.26 9.93 -9.62
C THR A 251 8.66 10.90 -10.63
N TYR A 252 7.36 10.78 -10.92
CA TYR A 252 6.68 11.72 -11.81
C TYR A 252 6.59 13.12 -11.21
N MET A 253 6.46 13.25 -9.88
CA MET A 253 6.38 14.56 -9.23
C MET A 253 7.73 15.28 -9.26
N ASP A 254 8.84 14.59 -8.97
CA ASP A 254 10.18 15.16 -9.05
C ASP A 254 10.52 15.59 -10.49
N ASP A 255 10.27 14.74 -11.49
CA ASP A 255 10.56 15.02 -12.90
C ASP A 255 9.63 16.10 -13.48
N PHE A 256 8.35 16.12 -13.07
CA PHE A 256 7.40 17.19 -13.40
C PHE A 256 7.85 18.53 -12.81
N MET A 257 8.24 18.57 -11.53
CA MET A 257 8.70 19.79 -10.88
C MET A 257 10.01 20.29 -11.52
N GLN A 258 10.95 19.39 -11.82
CA GLN A 258 12.20 19.74 -12.49
C GLN A 258 11.96 20.34 -13.89
N LYS A 259 11.05 19.75 -14.67
CA LYS A 259 10.64 20.27 -15.99
C LYS A 259 9.86 21.58 -15.89
N ALA A 260 8.98 21.72 -14.89
CA ALA A 260 8.24 22.95 -14.66
C ALA A 260 9.16 24.11 -14.27
N TYR A 261 10.19 23.87 -13.45
CA TYR A 261 11.22 24.86 -13.13
C TYR A 261 12.07 25.20 -14.36
N ALA A 262 12.42 24.23 -15.21
CA ALA A 262 13.17 24.48 -16.44
C ALA A 262 12.39 25.25 -17.53
N THR A 263 11.06 25.29 -17.46
CA THR A 263 10.21 26.13 -18.33
C THR A 263 9.96 27.54 -17.79
N LEU A 264 10.46 27.85 -16.59
CA LEU A 264 10.39 29.17 -15.96
C LEU A 264 11.71 29.95 -16.05
N GLU A 265 12.75 29.33 -16.63
CA GLU A 265 13.98 29.97 -17.12
C GLU A 265 13.90 30.24 -18.63
#